data_AF-A0A953JJZ1-F1
#
_entry.id   AF-A0A953JJZ1-F1
#
_cell.length_a   1.000
_cell.length_b   1.000
_cell.length_c   1.000
_cell.angle_alpha   90.00
_cell.angle_beta   90.00
_cell.angle_gamma   90.00
#
_symmetry.space_group_name_H-M   'P 1'
#
loop_
_entity.id
_entity.type
_entity.pdbx_description
1 polymer ?
#
loop_
_entity_poly.entity_id
_entity_poly.type
_entity_poly.pdbx_seq_one_letter_code
_entity_poly.pdbx_strand_id
1 'polypeptide(L)'
;IEGEGTDAELMRRYLAAWGDRAAYAVSHVGWGLNERARYEALAMYDRRDTNGTELRAFAGNFLFSTGANEFAGRFTEGHFDIPVRNCTIALDGEVVVEKGSLVA
;
A
#
# COMPACT_ATOMS: atom_id res chain seq x y z
N ILE A 1 -11.15 -10.51 2.49
CA ILE A 1 -10.89 -9.94 1.14
C ILE A 1 -12.11 -10.28 0.31
N GLU A 2 -12.93 -9.28 0.05
CA GLU A 2 -14.19 -9.40 -0.70
C GLU A 2 -14.02 -8.75 -2.08
N GLY A 3 -14.99 -8.98 -2.97
CA GLY A 3 -14.96 -8.49 -4.35
C GLY A 3 -14.93 -9.61 -5.39
N GLU A 4 -15.19 -9.23 -6.63
CA GLU A 4 -15.26 -10.11 -7.79
C GLU A 4 -14.06 -9.90 -8.72
N GLY A 5 -13.78 -10.89 -9.58
CA GLY A 5 -12.74 -10.80 -10.60
C GLY A 5 -11.36 -11.31 -10.16
N THR A 6 -10.41 -11.21 -11.10
CA THR A 6 -9.09 -11.84 -11.02
C THR A 6 -8.27 -11.30 -9.84
N ASP A 7 -8.25 -9.99 -9.61
CA ASP A 7 -7.39 -9.38 -8.59
C ASP A 7 -7.78 -9.84 -7.17
N ALA A 8 -9.09 -9.93 -6.88
CA ALA A 8 -9.57 -10.42 -5.59
C ALA A 8 -9.22 -11.89 -5.34
N GLU A 9 -9.33 -12.75 -6.36
CA GLU A 9 -8.94 -14.16 -6.28
C GLU A 9 -7.43 -14.31 -6.08
N LEU A 10 -6.63 -13.56 -6.84
CA LEU A 10 -5.16 -13.59 -6.73
C LEU A 10 -4.70 -13.12 -5.35
N MET A 11 -5.25 -12.01 -4.83
CA MET A 11 -4.92 -11.53 -3.49
C MET A 11 -5.31 -12.54 -2.40
N ARG A 12 -6.50 -13.15 -2.49
CA ARG A 12 -6.93 -14.21 -1.54
C ARG A 12 -5.97 -15.38 -1.53
N ARG A 13 -5.62 -15.91 -2.71
CA ARG A 13 -4.72 -17.06 -2.83
C ARG A 13 -3.30 -16.74 -2.38
N TYR A 14 -2.77 -15.58 -2.77
CA TYR A 14 -1.40 -15.22 -2.46
C TYR A 14 -1.20 -14.97 -0.97
N LEU A 15 -2.12 -14.28 -0.30
CA LEU A 15 -2.06 -14.14 1.16
C LEU A 15 -2.23 -15.48 1.89
N ALA A 16 -3.11 -16.36 1.40
CA ALA A 16 -3.32 -17.67 2.00
C ALA A 16 -2.11 -18.60 1.88
N ALA A 17 -1.29 -18.43 0.84
CA ALA A 17 -0.11 -19.25 0.59
C ALA A 17 0.95 -19.15 1.71
N TRP A 18 0.95 -18.05 2.48
CA TRP A 18 1.84 -17.87 3.62
C TRP A 18 1.48 -18.73 4.83
N GLY A 19 0.24 -19.24 4.91
CA GLY A 19 -0.21 -20.10 6.02
C GLY A 19 -0.20 -19.40 7.40
N ASP A 20 -0.08 -18.07 7.43
CA ASP A 20 0.08 -17.29 8.64
C ASP A 20 -0.98 -16.18 8.72
N ARG A 21 -1.72 -16.16 9.83
CA ARG A 21 -2.74 -15.14 10.09
C ARG A 21 -2.14 -13.74 10.18
N ALA A 22 -0.89 -13.60 10.62
CA ALA A 22 -0.23 -12.31 10.72
C ALA A 22 -0.04 -11.62 9.35
N ALA A 23 0.02 -12.37 8.24
CA ALA A 23 0.13 -11.82 6.89
C ALA A 23 -1.05 -10.90 6.50
N TYR A 24 -2.20 -11.09 7.16
CA TYR A 24 -3.42 -10.31 6.95
C TYR A 24 -3.52 -9.07 7.85
N ALA A 25 -2.66 -8.96 8.86
CA ALA A 25 -2.73 -7.87 9.83
C ALA A 25 -2.18 -6.57 9.24
N VAL A 26 -2.84 -5.45 9.53
CA VAL A 26 -2.33 -4.11 9.15
C VAL A 26 -0.96 -3.88 9.78
N SER A 27 -0.01 -3.41 8.98
CA SER A 27 1.31 -2.96 9.44
C SER A 27 1.33 -1.43 9.50
N HIS A 28 2.05 -0.75 8.60
CA HIS A 28 2.11 0.69 8.56
C HIS A 28 1.02 1.31 7.66
N VAL A 29 0.68 2.56 7.99
CA VAL A 29 -0.12 3.45 7.15
C VAL A 29 0.59 4.79 7.02
N GLY A 30 0.41 5.47 5.89
CA GLY A 30 0.98 6.79 5.66
C GLY A 30 0.58 7.36 4.31
N TRP A 31 1.24 8.43 3.88
CA TRP A 31 1.05 9.03 2.57
C TRP A 31 2.38 9.46 1.96
N GLY A 32 2.41 9.45 0.63
CA GLY A 32 3.56 9.87 -0.15
C GLY A 32 3.68 11.38 -0.21
N LEU A 33 4.93 11.86 -0.22
CA LEU A 33 5.29 13.28 -0.30
C LEU A 33 6.18 13.60 -1.52
N ASN A 34 6.55 12.60 -2.31
CA ASN A 34 7.44 12.81 -3.44
C ASN A 34 6.64 13.21 -4.68
N GLU A 35 6.62 14.52 -4.98
CA GLU A 35 5.96 15.08 -6.16
C GLU A 35 6.59 14.63 -7.49
N ARG A 36 7.83 14.13 -7.47
CA ARG A 36 8.52 13.61 -8.66
C ARG A 36 8.27 12.12 -8.88
N ALA A 37 7.77 11.40 -7.89
CA ALA A 37 7.42 10.00 -8.05
C ALA A 37 6.11 9.88 -8.85
N ARG A 38 6.08 8.90 -9.77
CA ARG A 38 5.03 8.74 -10.78
C ARG A 38 4.43 7.35 -10.68
N TYR A 39 3.13 7.25 -10.44
CA TYR A 39 2.46 5.95 -10.41
C TYR A 39 2.55 5.24 -11.78
N GLU A 40 2.71 6.00 -12.86
CA GLU A 40 2.88 5.51 -14.22
C GLU A 40 4.14 4.64 -14.39
N ALA A 41 5.10 4.71 -13.46
CA ALA A 41 6.29 3.85 -13.44
C ALA A 41 5.93 2.36 -13.58
N LEU A 42 4.80 1.91 -13.04
CA LEU A 42 4.36 0.51 -13.14
C LEU A 42 4.04 0.08 -14.58
N ALA A 43 3.70 1.01 -15.46
CA ALA A 43 3.46 0.76 -16.88
C ALA A 43 4.72 0.93 -17.74
N MET A 44 5.73 1.64 -17.23
CA MET A 44 6.94 1.99 -17.98
C MET A 44 8.12 1.04 -17.73
N TYR A 45 8.16 0.40 -16.55
CA TYR A 45 9.22 -0.53 -16.17
C TYR A 45 8.70 -1.95 -16.06
N ASP A 46 9.53 -2.91 -16.46
CA ASP A 46 9.22 -4.32 -16.26
C ASP A 46 9.27 -4.70 -14.78
N ARG A 47 8.53 -5.75 -14.41
CA ARG A 47 8.40 -6.22 -13.01
C ARG A 47 9.74 -6.59 -12.36
N ARG A 48 10.78 -6.87 -13.15
CA ARG A 48 12.13 -7.20 -12.66
C ARG A 48 13.02 -5.97 -12.48
N ASP A 49 12.64 -4.83 -13.06
CA ASP A 49 13.45 -3.62 -13.11
C ASP A 49 13.03 -2.60 -12.04
N THR A 50 11.88 -2.82 -11.41
CA THR A 50 11.37 -1.96 -10.34
C THR A 50 11.00 -2.78 -9.10
N ASN A 51 11.35 -2.24 -7.94
CA ASN A 51 10.81 -2.71 -6.66
C ASN A 51 9.51 -2.00 -6.29
N GLY A 52 9.06 -1.03 -7.09
CA GLY A 52 7.86 -0.22 -6.89
C GLY A 52 8.02 0.99 -5.95
N THR A 53 9.24 1.55 -5.81
CA THR A 53 9.49 2.70 -4.94
C THR A 53 8.62 3.91 -5.31
N GLU A 54 8.46 4.19 -6.61
CA GLU A 54 7.63 5.29 -7.10
C GLU A 54 6.17 5.15 -6.65
N LEU A 55 5.66 3.91 -6.63
CA LEU A 55 4.30 3.60 -6.21
C LEU A 55 4.10 3.86 -4.71
N ARG A 56 5.13 3.61 -3.90
CA ARG A 56 5.10 3.86 -2.46
C ARG A 56 5.20 5.35 -2.12
N ALA A 57 5.89 6.13 -2.95
CA ALA A 57 6.28 7.49 -2.61
C ALA A 57 5.47 8.61 -3.28
N PHE A 58 4.71 8.34 -4.35
CA PHE A 58 4.05 9.41 -5.12
C PHE A 58 3.13 10.27 -4.25
N ALA A 59 3.23 11.59 -4.44
CA ALA A 59 2.55 12.58 -3.64
C ALA A 59 1.04 12.33 -3.55
N GLY A 60 0.53 12.34 -2.34
CA GLY A 60 -0.91 12.22 -2.05
C GLY A 60 -1.48 10.80 -2.17
N ASN A 61 -0.65 9.76 -2.33
CA ASN A 61 -1.14 8.39 -2.13
C ASN A 61 -1.56 8.16 -0.67
N PHE A 62 -2.41 7.17 -0.42
CA PHE A 62 -2.50 6.52 0.88
C PHE A 62 -1.78 5.18 0.78
N LEU A 63 -0.68 5.01 1.51
CA LEU A 63 0.08 3.76 1.53
C LEU A 63 -0.35 2.91 2.72
N PHE A 64 -1.02 1.80 2.43
CA PHE A 64 -1.42 0.79 3.40
C PHE A 64 -0.53 -0.45 3.24
N SER A 65 -0.13 -1.07 4.35
CA SER A 65 0.66 -2.30 4.34
C SER A 65 0.08 -3.40 5.23
N THR A 66 0.34 -4.66 4.90
CA THR A 66 0.00 -5.84 5.72
C THR A 66 1.24 -6.66 6.07
N GLY A 67 1.17 -7.40 7.18
CA GLY A 67 2.17 -8.39 7.56
C GLY A 67 2.98 -8.00 8.78
N ALA A 68 4.30 -8.05 8.63
CA ALA A 68 5.27 -7.90 9.71
C ALA A 68 5.15 -6.54 10.40
N ASN A 69 5.25 -6.55 11.73
CA ASN A 69 5.35 -5.37 12.58
C ASN A 69 6.01 -5.81 13.90
N GLU A 70 7.30 -5.53 14.03
CA GLU A 70 8.11 -5.94 15.17
C GLU A 70 7.65 -5.27 16.48
N PHE A 71 7.17 -4.02 16.40
CA PHE A 71 6.60 -3.30 17.55
C PHE A 71 5.30 -3.95 18.07
N ALA A 72 4.66 -4.77 17.24
CA ALA A 72 3.49 -5.55 17.60
C ALA A 72 3.77 -7.06 17.72
N GLY A 73 5.04 -7.46 17.75
CA GLY A 73 5.46 -8.87 17.88
C GLY A 73 5.08 -9.77 16.69
N ARG A 74 4.90 -9.21 15.50
CA ARG A 74 4.57 -9.96 14.27
C ARG A 74 5.75 -10.02 13.32
N PHE A 75 6.17 -11.24 12.94
CA PHE A 75 7.37 -11.51 12.12
C PHE A 75 7.06 -12.40 10.90
N THR A 76 5.87 -12.22 10.33
CA THR A 76 5.42 -12.99 9.16
C THR A 76 6.18 -12.60 7.89
N GLU A 77 6.42 -13.55 7.00
CA GLU A 77 7.00 -13.28 5.68
C GLU A 77 5.95 -12.74 4.67
N GLY A 78 4.65 -12.92 4.97
CA GLY A 78 3.58 -12.42 4.12
C GLY A 78 3.41 -10.92 4.22
N HIS A 79 3.90 -10.19 3.22
CA HIS A 79 3.91 -8.73 3.18
C HIS A 79 3.33 -8.17 1.88
N PHE A 80 2.53 -7.10 2.00
CA PHE A 80 2.09 -6.30 0.86
C PHE A 80 2.16 -4.82 1.16
N ASP A 81 2.59 -4.04 0.15
CA ASP A 81 2.42 -2.59 0.12
C ASP A 81 1.36 -2.24 -0.94
N ILE A 82 0.31 -1.53 -0.52
CA ILE A 82 -0.86 -1.22 -1.33
C ILE A 82 -1.06 0.29 -1.35
N PRO A 83 -0.51 1.00 -2.34
CA PRO A 83 -0.78 2.41 -2.53
C PRO A 83 -2.16 2.61 -3.15
N VAL A 84 -2.97 3.43 -2.49
CA VAL A 84 -4.35 3.76 -2.87
C VAL A 84 -4.39 5.23 -3.32
N ARG A 85 -5.10 5.48 -4.43
CA ARG A 85 -5.23 6.82 -5.01
C ARG A 85 -6.53 7.49 -4.57
N ASN A 86 -6.54 8.82 -4.70
CA ASN A 86 -7.74 9.65 -4.54
C ASN A 86 -8.36 9.59 -3.13
N CYS A 87 -7.55 9.27 -2.11
CA CYS A 87 -7.98 9.30 -0.71
C CYS A 87 -7.99 10.72 -0.15
N THR A 88 -8.87 10.96 0.81
CA THR A 88 -8.75 12.08 1.75
C THR A 88 -8.19 11.52 3.06
N ILE A 89 -7.12 12.12 3.58
CA ILE A 89 -6.45 11.71 4.81
C ILE A 89 -6.54 12.86 5.80
N ALA A 90 -7.05 12.57 6.99
CA ALA A 90 -7.13 13.52 8.09
C ALA A 90 -6.46 12.97 9.34
N LEU A 91 -5.71 13.82 10.04
CA LEU A 91 -5.14 13.55 11.36
C LEU A 91 -5.91 14.37 12.38
N ASP A 92 -6.60 13.71 13.30
CA ASP A 92 -7.38 14.38 14.36
C ASP A 92 -8.38 15.43 13.85
N GLY A 93 -8.89 15.23 12.63
CA GLY A 93 -9.83 16.14 11.95
C GLY A 93 -9.18 17.15 11.01
N GLU A 94 -7.85 17.30 11.03
CA GLU A 94 -7.10 18.16 10.11
C GLU A 94 -6.76 17.40 8.82
N VAL A 95 -7.27 17.89 7.68
CA VAL A 95 -7.02 17.27 6.39
C VAL A 95 -5.59 17.58 5.93
N VAL A 96 -4.80 16.53 5.67
CA VAL A 96 -3.40 16.64 5.19
C VAL A 96 -3.27 16.20 3.72
N VAL A 97 -4.20 15.37 3.24
CA VAL A 97 -4.37 15.02 1.82
C VAL A 97 -5.84 15.13 1.46
N GLU A 98 -6.19 15.85 0.41
CA GLU A 98 -7.55 15.95 -0.10
C GLU A 98 -7.65 15.32 -1.49
N LYS A 99 -8.45 14.25 -1.62
CA LYS A 99 -8.68 13.55 -2.91
C LYS A 99 -7.39 13.23 -3.69
N GLY A 100 -6.34 12.86 -2.98
CA GLY A 100 -5.03 12.54 -3.56
C GLY A 100 -4.11 13.73 -3.82
N SER A 101 -4.45 14.93 -3.35
CA SER A 101 -3.59 16.12 -3.39
C SER A 101 -3.12 16.49 -1.98
N LEU A 102 -1.84 16.81 -1.83
CA LEU A 102 -1.32 17.36 -0.56
C LEU A 102 -1.92 18.76 -0.33
N VAL A 103 -2.36 19.06 0.89
CA VAL A 103 -3.05 20.33 1.22
C VAL A 103 -2.41 21.13 2.36
N ALA A 104 -1.22 20.72 2.82
CA ALA A 104 -0.42 21.45 3.79
C ALA A 104 0.45 22.53 3.12
#